data_AF-A0A3R7RJ13-F1
#
_entry.id   AF-A0A3R7RJ13-F1
#
_cell.length_a   1.000
_cell.length_b   1.000
_cell.length_c   1.000
_cell.angle_alpha   90.00
_cell.angle_beta   90.00
_cell.angle_gamma   90.00
#
_symmetry.space_group_name_H-M   'P 1'
#
loop_
_entity.id
_entity.type
_entity.pdbx_description
1 polymer ?
#
loop_
_entity_poly.entity_id
_entity_poly.type
_entity_poly.pdbx_seq_one_letter_code
_entity_poly.pdbx_strand_id
1 'polypeptide(L)'
;MRIPVPVVIGSVVVSAAVCWWLRTRNMDFLSPAGTVKPLPEFMTDPVKPKVASGPAPEAEMPTPEPPPKSDLDLGDIESAPGLAEYSEYASKGAGHMVSLATELETQGHWDRSLLAWERVLDSCRPSPQERKTAEDAIMRIRPTLTYWNIDPAGDIPILLQMATRKTASQNQKAAIQEAADFLRKDSDHTLLIEARVSSASRKTTAELPVTIYFSSSSKGESKSQGLAPANDAVEHHQLLILSNAYQLLRQELAGLNGIVAPENSSHPGDPKLDFQRQITRLHWFRFAESLNQDSGGQN
;
A
#
# COMPACT_ATOMS: atom_id res chain seq x y z
N MET A 1 33.55 -4.81 36.31
CA MET A 1 33.38 -6.25 35.99
C MET A 1 32.80 -6.34 34.58
N ARG A 2 33.44 -7.07 33.64
CA ARG A 2 32.90 -7.31 32.29
C ARG A 2 32.19 -8.66 32.31
N ILE A 3 30.90 -8.66 31.97
CA ILE A 3 30.12 -9.91 31.87
C ILE A 3 30.54 -10.61 30.56
N PRO A 4 30.92 -11.90 30.60
CA PRO A 4 31.32 -12.61 29.40
C PRO A 4 30.16 -12.70 28.41
N VAL A 5 30.42 -12.38 27.14
CA VAL A 5 29.45 -12.38 26.04
C VAL A 5 28.63 -13.68 25.94
N PRO A 6 29.20 -14.89 26.15
CA PRO A 6 28.42 -16.14 26.13
C PRO A 6 27.29 -16.19 27.18
N VAL A 7 27.49 -15.55 28.33
CA VAL A 7 26.48 -15.49 29.41
C VAL A 7 25.31 -14.61 29.02
N VAL A 8 25.58 -13.49 28.33
CA VAL A 8 24.55 -12.58 27.84
C VAL A 8 23.69 -13.29 26.78
N ILE A 9 24.33 -13.93 25.80
CA ILE A 9 23.64 -14.68 24.74
C ILE A 9 22.78 -15.80 25.36
N GLY A 10 23.34 -16.59 26.29
CA GLY A 10 22.60 -17.64 26.98
C GLY A 10 21.36 -17.11 27.70
N SER A 11 21.47 -15.96 28.39
CA SER A 11 20.32 -15.37 29.10
C SER A 11 19.22 -14.89 28.16
N VAL A 12 19.57 -14.35 26.99
CA VAL A 12 18.60 -13.86 25.98
C VAL A 12 17.85 -15.04 25.37
N VAL A 13 18.55 -16.12 25.02
CA VAL A 13 17.93 -17.33 24.45
C VAL A 13 16.99 -17.98 25.45
N VAL A 14 17.41 -18.13 26.71
CA VAL A 14 16.55 -18.69 27.77
C VAL A 14 15.33 -17.82 28.01
N SER A 15 15.48 -16.49 28.05
CA SER A 15 14.36 -15.57 28.24
C SER A 15 13.37 -15.63 27.08
N ALA A 16 13.85 -15.69 25.83
CA ALA A 16 12.99 -15.84 24.67
C ALA A 16 12.23 -17.16 24.66
N ALA A 17 12.90 -18.27 25.01
CA ALA A 17 12.28 -19.59 25.10
C ALA A 17 11.20 -19.66 26.21
N VAL A 18 11.46 -19.07 27.38
CA VAL A 18 10.50 -19.01 28.49
C VAL A 18 9.29 -18.13 28.12
N CYS A 19 9.52 -16.97 27.51
CA CYS A 19 8.45 -16.09 27.04
C CYS A 19 7.60 -16.76 25.96
N TRP A 20 8.23 -17.46 25.02
CA TRP A 20 7.52 -18.22 24.00
C TRP A 20 6.68 -19.35 24.62
N TRP A 21 7.27 -20.16 25.50
CA TRP A 21 6.57 -21.27 26.17
C TRP A 21 5.38 -20.79 27.01
N LEU A 22 5.56 -19.73 27.82
CA LEU A 22 4.47 -19.17 28.62
C LEU A 22 3.31 -18.66 27.76
N ARG A 23 3.62 -18.14 26.56
CA ARG A 23 2.61 -17.63 25.63
C ARG A 23 1.87 -18.74 24.89
N THR A 24 2.54 -19.83 24.55
CA THR A 24 1.98 -20.88 23.68
C THR A 24 1.43 -22.10 24.43
N ARG A 25 1.78 -22.31 25.71
CA ARG A 25 1.39 -23.55 26.42
C ARG A 25 -0.11 -23.83 26.50
N ASN A 26 -0.94 -22.78 26.42
CA ASN A 26 -2.40 -22.88 26.52
C ASN A 26 -3.09 -22.72 25.16
N MET A 27 -2.34 -22.63 24.06
CA MET A 27 -2.92 -22.57 22.72
C MET A 27 -3.14 -23.99 22.22
N ASP A 28 -4.40 -24.31 21.88
CA ASP A 28 -4.75 -25.57 21.23
C ASP A 28 -4.50 -25.43 19.72
N PHE A 29 -3.40 -26.01 19.25
CA PHE A 29 -3.00 -25.98 17.83
C PHE A 29 -3.59 -27.14 17.02
N LEU A 30 -4.35 -28.04 17.66
CA LEU A 30 -4.89 -29.25 17.02
C LEU A 30 -6.40 -29.20 16.81
N SER A 31 -7.08 -28.23 17.42
CA SER A 31 -8.51 -28.01 17.22
C SER A 31 -8.76 -26.89 16.20
N PRO A 32 -9.46 -27.16 15.07
CA PRO A 32 -9.85 -26.09 14.16
C PRO A 32 -10.78 -25.10 14.87
N ALA A 33 -10.37 -23.83 14.92
CA ALA A 33 -11.22 -22.75 15.39
C ALA A 33 -12.32 -22.49 14.34
N GLY A 34 -13.45 -23.18 14.49
CA GLY A 34 -14.59 -23.04 13.59
C GLY A 34 -15.88 -23.28 14.34
N THR A 35 -16.62 -22.21 14.59
CA THR A 35 -18.05 -22.26 14.89
C THR A 35 -18.73 -22.94 13.71
N VAL A 36 -19.00 -24.24 13.83
CA VAL A 36 -19.87 -24.97 12.90
C VAL A 36 -21.25 -24.32 13.04
N LYS A 37 -21.60 -23.44 12.11
CA LYS A 37 -23.02 -23.10 11.89
C LYS A 37 -23.71 -24.41 11.53
N PRO A 38 -24.72 -24.87 12.29
CA PRO A 38 -25.48 -26.02 11.86
C PRO A 38 -26.13 -25.69 10.50
N LEU A 39 -26.01 -26.61 9.55
CA LEU A 39 -26.80 -26.61 8.33
C LEU A 39 -28.30 -26.49 8.71
N PRO A 40 -29.11 -25.73 7.97
CA PRO A 40 -30.53 -25.58 8.26
C PRO A 40 -31.24 -26.94 8.26
N GLU A 41 -32.08 -27.13 9.28
CA GLU A 41 -32.95 -28.28 9.49
C GLU A 41 -33.91 -28.46 8.29
N PHE A 42 -33.51 -29.24 7.30
CA PHE A 42 -34.41 -29.73 6.27
C PHE A 42 -34.12 -31.18 5.89
N MET A 43 -33.84 -32.03 6.89
CA MET A 43 -33.92 -33.48 6.73
C MET A 43 -34.27 -34.14 8.07
N THR A 44 -35.54 -34.00 8.46
CA THR A 44 -36.19 -34.98 9.34
C THR A 44 -37.44 -35.46 8.64
N ASP A 45 -37.31 -36.57 7.92
CA ASP A 45 -38.29 -37.65 7.91
C ASP A 45 -37.70 -38.88 7.22
N PRO A 46 -37.55 -40.04 7.90
CA PRO A 46 -37.18 -41.27 7.25
C PRO A 46 -38.45 -41.97 6.74
N VAL A 47 -38.84 -41.71 5.49
CA VAL A 47 -39.73 -42.64 4.77
C VAL A 47 -38.85 -43.78 4.24
N LYS A 48 -38.91 -44.94 4.90
CA LYS A 48 -38.30 -46.19 4.43
C LYS A 48 -38.74 -46.52 3.00
N PRO A 49 -37.82 -46.73 2.03
CA PRO A 49 -38.17 -47.44 0.82
C PRO A 49 -37.99 -48.94 1.06
N LYS A 50 -39.04 -49.67 0.72
CA LYS A 50 -39.08 -51.13 0.60
C LYS A 50 -38.07 -51.56 -0.46
N VAL A 51 -37.18 -52.48 -0.09
CA VAL A 51 -36.21 -53.12 -0.98
C VAL A 51 -36.93 -53.77 -2.16
N ALA A 52 -36.54 -53.42 -3.37
CA ALA A 52 -36.77 -54.20 -4.57
C ALA A 52 -35.47 -54.19 -5.40
N SER A 53 -34.92 -55.39 -5.59
CA SER A 53 -33.67 -55.67 -6.28
C SER A 53 -33.73 -55.33 -7.77
N GLY A 54 -32.68 -54.67 -8.28
CA GLY A 54 -32.38 -54.51 -9.70
C GLY A 54 -30.97 -53.89 -9.86
N PRO A 55 -30.20 -54.22 -10.91
CA PRO A 55 -28.83 -53.73 -11.04
C PRO A 55 -28.82 -52.23 -11.35
N ALA A 56 -27.89 -51.51 -10.73
CA ALA A 56 -27.75 -50.06 -10.84
C ALA A 56 -27.42 -49.62 -12.28
N PRO A 57 -28.07 -48.58 -12.82
CA PRO A 57 -27.51 -47.84 -13.95
C PRO A 57 -26.31 -47.03 -13.44
N GLU A 58 -25.19 -47.09 -14.16
CA GLU A 58 -24.08 -46.16 -13.95
C GLU A 58 -24.61 -44.73 -14.06
N ALA A 59 -24.62 -44.01 -12.94
CA ALA A 59 -24.87 -42.58 -12.94
C ALA A 59 -23.59 -41.91 -13.48
N GLU A 60 -23.65 -41.42 -14.72
CA GLU A 60 -22.70 -40.44 -15.22
C GLU A 60 -22.66 -39.28 -14.22
N MET A 61 -21.51 -39.11 -13.55
CA MET A 61 -21.28 -37.91 -12.76
C MET A 61 -21.32 -36.71 -13.72
N PRO A 62 -22.14 -35.68 -13.47
CA PRO A 62 -22.11 -34.49 -14.29
C PRO A 62 -20.71 -33.88 -14.15
N THR A 63 -19.97 -33.85 -15.26
CA THR A 63 -18.75 -33.08 -15.41
C THR A 63 -19.04 -31.66 -14.92
N PRO A 64 -18.24 -31.08 -14.01
CA PRO A 64 -18.42 -29.70 -13.62
C PRO A 64 -18.36 -28.85 -14.88
N GLU A 65 -19.42 -28.10 -15.18
CA GLU A 65 -19.37 -27.10 -16.23
C GLU A 65 -18.19 -26.16 -15.92
N PRO A 66 -17.28 -25.94 -16.89
CA PRO A 66 -16.23 -24.94 -16.69
C PRO A 66 -16.90 -23.60 -16.36
N PRO A 67 -16.37 -22.82 -15.40
CA PRO A 67 -16.94 -21.53 -15.08
C PRO A 67 -17.09 -20.70 -16.37
N PRO A 68 -18.17 -19.91 -16.48
CA PRO A 68 -18.41 -19.11 -17.68
C PRO A 68 -17.17 -18.28 -17.98
N LYS A 69 -16.61 -18.45 -19.18
CA LYS A 69 -15.45 -17.68 -19.61
C LYS A 69 -15.87 -16.22 -19.71
N SER A 70 -15.26 -15.38 -18.88
CA SER A 70 -15.41 -13.94 -18.94
C SER A 70 -14.87 -13.44 -20.28
N ASP A 71 -15.65 -12.66 -21.03
CA ASP A 71 -15.25 -12.06 -22.32
C ASP A 71 -14.30 -10.85 -22.13
N LEU A 72 -13.79 -10.63 -20.91
CA LEU A 72 -12.86 -9.54 -20.61
C LEU A 72 -11.49 -9.83 -21.21
N ASP A 73 -10.94 -8.82 -21.90
CA ASP A 73 -9.55 -8.82 -22.34
C ASP A 73 -8.64 -8.63 -21.12
N LEU A 74 -7.93 -9.71 -20.74
CA LEU A 74 -7.05 -9.74 -19.58
C LEU A 74 -5.63 -9.25 -19.91
N GLY A 75 -5.36 -8.88 -21.16
CA GLY A 75 -4.01 -8.56 -21.63
C GLY A 75 -3.10 -9.78 -21.70
N ASP A 76 -1.80 -9.53 -21.85
CA ASP A 76 -0.78 -10.59 -21.90
C ASP A 76 -0.44 -11.06 -20.48
N ILE A 77 -1.01 -12.19 -20.05
CA ILE A 77 -0.80 -12.76 -18.71
C ILE A 77 0.58 -13.39 -18.53
N GLU A 78 1.23 -13.83 -19.60
CA GLU A 78 2.47 -14.62 -19.54
C GLU A 78 3.71 -13.74 -19.33
N SER A 79 3.68 -12.50 -19.80
CA SER A 79 4.77 -11.54 -19.59
C SER A 79 4.72 -10.93 -18.18
N ALA A 80 5.87 -10.43 -17.70
CA ALA A 80 5.89 -9.58 -16.51
C ALA A 80 5.24 -8.22 -16.84
N PRO A 81 4.26 -7.74 -16.05
CA PRO A 81 3.57 -6.49 -16.35
C PRO A 81 4.46 -5.28 -16.09
N GLY A 82 4.28 -4.22 -16.88
CA GLY A 82 4.84 -2.90 -16.58
C GLY A 82 4.03 -2.18 -15.50
N LEU A 83 4.60 -1.11 -14.92
CA LEU A 83 3.91 -0.33 -13.89
C LEU A 83 2.63 0.36 -14.41
N ALA A 84 2.62 0.72 -15.69
CA ALA A 84 1.50 1.38 -16.35
C ALA A 84 0.52 0.39 -17.02
N GLU A 85 0.70 -0.92 -16.84
CA GLU A 85 -0.17 -1.96 -17.42
C GLU A 85 -1.65 -1.66 -17.14
N TYR A 86 -2.51 -1.88 -18.13
CA TYR A 86 -3.95 -1.62 -18.14
C TYR A 86 -4.36 -0.15 -18.17
N SER A 87 -3.44 0.82 -18.15
CA SER A 87 -3.80 2.25 -18.20
C SER A 87 -4.59 2.61 -19.48
N GLU A 88 -4.37 1.89 -20.58
CA GLU A 88 -5.10 2.01 -21.84
C GLU A 88 -6.61 1.72 -21.72
N TYR A 89 -6.99 0.87 -20.75
CA TYR A 89 -8.39 0.56 -20.48
C TYR A 89 -9.10 1.61 -19.64
N ALA A 90 -8.40 2.64 -19.14
CA ALA A 90 -9.03 3.75 -18.41
C ALA A 90 -10.11 4.46 -19.23
N SER A 91 -9.96 4.50 -20.56
CA SER A 91 -10.95 5.02 -21.51
C SER A 91 -12.29 4.27 -21.48
N LYS A 92 -12.30 2.99 -21.07
CA LYS A 92 -13.49 2.15 -20.90
C LYS A 92 -14.23 2.41 -19.58
N GLY A 93 -13.63 3.18 -18.66
CA GLY A 93 -14.23 3.62 -17.40
C GLY A 93 -13.91 2.74 -16.18
N ALA A 94 -14.21 3.27 -14.99
CA ALA A 94 -13.88 2.65 -13.71
C ALA A 94 -14.56 1.28 -13.52
N GLY A 95 -15.85 1.14 -13.84
CA GLY A 95 -16.57 -0.14 -13.70
C GLY A 95 -15.96 -1.28 -14.55
N HIS A 96 -15.44 -0.97 -15.75
CA HIS A 96 -14.71 -1.95 -16.56
C HIS A 96 -13.41 -2.37 -15.87
N MET A 97 -12.65 -1.40 -15.35
CA MET A 97 -11.41 -1.66 -14.62
C MET A 97 -11.64 -2.48 -13.33
N VAL A 98 -12.71 -2.19 -12.59
CA VAL A 98 -13.12 -2.97 -11.41
C VAL A 98 -13.43 -4.42 -11.79
N SER A 99 -14.13 -4.63 -12.90
CA SER A 99 -14.47 -5.97 -13.41
C SER A 99 -13.21 -6.74 -13.81
N LEU A 100 -12.29 -6.09 -14.54
CA LEU A 100 -10.99 -6.65 -14.90
C LEU A 100 -10.16 -7.03 -13.67
N ALA A 101 -10.06 -6.12 -12.69
CA ALA A 101 -9.30 -6.35 -11.48
C ALA A 101 -9.84 -7.52 -10.67
N THR A 102 -11.17 -7.65 -10.61
CA THR A 102 -11.88 -8.75 -9.95
C THR A 102 -11.63 -10.08 -10.69
N GLU A 103 -11.72 -10.10 -12.02
CA GLU A 103 -11.48 -11.30 -12.82
C GLU A 103 -10.04 -11.81 -12.64
N LEU A 104 -9.05 -10.91 -12.75
CA LEU A 104 -7.64 -11.22 -12.48
C LEU A 104 -7.44 -11.79 -11.06
N GLU A 105 -8.16 -11.25 -10.09
CA GLU A 105 -8.13 -11.75 -8.71
C GLU A 105 -8.70 -13.18 -8.60
N THR A 106 -9.85 -13.43 -9.22
CA THR A 106 -10.50 -14.75 -9.20
C THR A 106 -9.67 -15.83 -9.88
N GLN A 107 -8.86 -15.46 -10.87
CA GLN A 107 -7.93 -16.35 -11.55
C GLN A 107 -6.57 -16.49 -10.83
N GLY A 108 -6.36 -15.76 -9.72
CA GLY A 108 -5.15 -15.83 -8.91
C GLY A 108 -3.98 -15.00 -9.45
N HIS A 109 -4.21 -14.10 -10.40
CA HIS A 109 -3.21 -13.16 -10.93
C HIS A 109 -3.09 -11.93 -10.03
N TRP A 110 -2.61 -12.12 -8.80
CA TRP A 110 -2.62 -11.10 -7.74
C TRP A 110 -1.85 -9.82 -8.08
N ASP A 111 -0.65 -9.91 -8.69
CA ASP A 111 0.14 -8.74 -9.06
C ASP A 111 -0.57 -7.86 -10.11
N ARG A 112 -1.17 -8.52 -11.11
CA ARG A 112 -1.95 -7.88 -12.17
C ARG A 112 -3.26 -7.31 -11.65
N SER A 113 -3.94 -8.04 -10.77
CA SER A 113 -5.13 -7.56 -10.08
C SER A 113 -4.83 -6.30 -9.28
N LEU A 114 -3.72 -6.25 -8.54
CA LEU A 114 -3.31 -5.05 -7.81
C LEU A 114 -3.09 -3.87 -8.76
N LEU A 115 -2.39 -4.07 -9.88
CA LEU A 115 -2.18 -3.01 -10.88
C LEU A 115 -3.52 -2.48 -11.42
N ALA A 116 -4.46 -3.37 -11.76
CA ALA A 116 -5.78 -2.98 -12.23
C ALA A 116 -6.60 -2.23 -11.16
N TRP A 117 -6.56 -2.68 -9.89
CA TRP A 117 -7.16 -1.95 -8.78
C TRP A 117 -6.55 -0.55 -8.59
N GLU A 118 -5.23 -0.42 -8.74
CA GLU A 118 -4.54 0.86 -8.72
C GLU A 118 -4.95 1.76 -9.90
N ARG A 119 -5.11 1.21 -11.11
CA ARG A 119 -5.62 1.95 -12.28
C ARG A 119 -7.00 2.55 -12.02
N VAL A 120 -7.86 1.89 -11.22
CA VAL A 120 -9.17 2.46 -10.82
C VAL A 120 -8.98 3.82 -10.13
N LEU A 121 -7.95 3.97 -9.31
CA LEU A 121 -7.72 5.17 -8.51
C LEU A 121 -6.96 6.27 -9.25
N ASP A 122 -5.97 5.90 -10.07
CA ASP A 122 -5.02 6.84 -10.66
C ASP A 122 -5.25 7.11 -12.15
N SER A 123 -5.99 6.26 -12.86
CA SER A 123 -6.19 6.38 -14.31
C SER A 123 -7.66 6.61 -14.66
N CYS A 124 -8.57 6.12 -13.82
CA CYS A 124 -10.01 6.27 -13.98
C CYS A 124 -10.59 7.42 -13.13
N ARG A 125 -11.83 7.82 -13.41
CA ARG A 125 -12.64 8.71 -12.55
C ARG A 125 -13.73 7.89 -11.84
N PRO A 126 -13.39 7.14 -10.78
CA PRO A 126 -14.34 6.25 -10.12
C PRO A 126 -15.42 7.02 -9.36
N SER A 127 -16.60 6.41 -9.26
CA SER A 127 -17.62 6.81 -8.27
C SER A 127 -17.12 6.51 -6.84
N PRO A 128 -17.73 7.10 -5.80
CA PRO A 128 -17.34 6.83 -4.41
C PRO A 128 -17.39 5.33 -4.03
N GLN A 129 -18.32 4.56 -4.61
CA GLN A 129 -18.44 3.13 -4.36
C GLN A 129 -17.31 2.34 -5.04
N GLU A 130 -17.01 2.64 -6.30
CA GLU A 130 -15.90 2.00 -7.03
C GLU A 130 -14.55 2.33 -6.38
N ARG A 131 -14.36 3.58 -5.96
CA ARG A 131 -13.17 4.01 -5.22
C ARG A 131 -13.00 3.19 -3.95
N LYS A 132 -14.04 3.14 -3.10
CA LYS A 132 -13.98 2.37 -1.85
C LYS A 132 -13.67 0.90 -2.10
N THR A 133 -14.25 0.32 -3.14
CA THR A 133 -13.98 -1.07 -3.54
C THR A 133 -12.50 -1.26 -3.89
N ALA A 134 -11.92 -0.35 -4.68
CA ALA A 134 -10.51 -0.39 -5.03
C ALA A 134 -9.60 -0.18 -3.82
N GLU A 135 -9.89 0.80 -2.94
CA GLU A 135 -9.11 1.04 -1.72
C GLU A 135 -9.10 -0.19 -0.79
N ASP A 136 -10.25 -0.82 -0.57
CA ASP A 136 -10.36 -2.01 0.28
C ASP A 136 -9.64 -3.23 -0.36
N ALA A 137 -9.67 -3.35 -1.69
CA ALA A 137 -8.92 -4.38 -2.41
C ALA A 137 -7.41 -4.16 -2.32
N ILE A 138 -6.92 -2.94 -2.54
CA ILE A 138 -5.50 -2.57 -2.44
C ILE A 138 -4.97 -2.85 -1.03
N MET A 139 -5.70 -2.42 0.00
CA MET A 139 -5.33 -2.67 1.40
C MET A 139 -5.21 -4.15 1.75
N ARG A 140 -6.01 -5.00 1.08
CA ARG A 140 -6.00 -6.45 1.29
C ARG A 140 -4.89 -7.15 0.49
N ILE A 141 -4.67 -6.75 -0.76
CA ILE A 141 -3.76 -7.45 -1.68
C ILE A 141 -2.32 -7.01 -1.49
N ARG A 142 -2.06 -5.69 -1.40
CA ARG A 142 -0.69 -5.14 -1.38
C ARG A 142 0.21 -5.79 -0.30
N PRO A 143 -0.23 -6.03 0.94
CA PRO A 143 0.63 -6.64 1.97
C PRO A 143 0.97 -8.13 1.72
N THR A 144 0.27 -8.79 0.80
CA THR A 144 0.47 -10.22 0.47
C THR A 144 1.50 -10.44 -0.63
N LEU A 145 1.89 -9.37 -1.32
CA LEU A 145 2.81 -9.41 -2.45
C LEU A 145 4.22 -9.01 -2.01
N THR A 146 5.20 -9.46 -2.77
CA THR A 146 6.57 -8.93 -2.67
C THR A 146 6.60 -7.50 -3.18
N TYR A 147 7.56 -6.71 -2.70
CA TYR A 147 7.78 -5.36 -3.20
C TYR A 147 7.96 -5.37 -4.73
N TRP A 148 7.31 -4.42 -5.41
CA TRP A 148 7.39 -4.25 -6.85
C TRP A 148 8.83 -4.17 -7.36
N ASN A 149 9.64 -3.33 -6.73
CA ASN A 149 11.07 -3.27 -7.04
C ASN A 149 11.88 -4.07 -6.02
N ILE A 150 12.54 -5.13 -6.49
CA ILE A 150 13.40 -6.00 -5.68
C ILE A 150 14.87 -5.55 -5.78
N ASP A 151 15.25 -4.79 -6.82
CA ASP A 151 16.60 -4.25 -7.00
C ASP A 151 16.67 -2.78 -6.56
N PRO A 152 17.34 -2.46 -5.44
CA PRO A 152 17.48 -1.09 -4.96
C PRO A 152 18.15 -0.13 -5.96
N ALA A 153 18.88 -0.64 -6.96
CA ALA A 153 19.48 0.19 -8.01
C ALA A 153 18.44 0.79 -8.97
N GLY A 154 17.24 0.20 -9.03
CA GLY A 154 16.11 0.70 -9.83
C GLY A 154 15.28 1.79 -9.14
N ASP A 155 15.52 2.05 -7.84
CA ASP A 155 14.75 3.04 -7.08
C ASP A 155 15.02 4.47 -7.59
N ILE A 156 13.96 5.27 -7.80
CA ILE A 156 14.13 6.67 -8.20
C ILE A 156 14.46 7.52 -6.96
N PRO A 157 15.62 8.20 -6.89
CA PRO A 157 16.03 8.93 -5.70
C PRO A 157 15.24 10.25 -5.53
N ILE A 158 14.64 10.41 -4.35
CA ILE A 158 13.97 11.65 -3.92
C ILE A 158 14.40 11.96 -2.49
N LEU A 159 14.56 13.25 -2.18
CA LEU A 159 14.85 13.72 -0.83
C LEU A 159 13.57 14.28 -0.20
N LEU A 160 13.21 13.77 0.97
CA LEU A 160 12.28 14.44 1.87
C LEU A 160 13.08 15.43 2.72
N GLN A 161 12.92 16.72 2.43
CA GLN A 161 13.67 17.77 3.11
C GLN A 161 12.84 18.43 4.20
N MET A 162 13.49 18.69 5.34
CA MET A 162 12.98 19.55 6.41
C MET A 162 13.95 20.71 6.63
N ALA A 163 13.49 21.91 6.35
CA ALA A 163 14.19 23.15 6.66
C ALA A 163 13.70 23.69 8.02
N THR A 164 14.62 23.96 8.92
CA THR A 164 14.33 24.46 10.28
C THR A 164 15.05 25.79 10.51
N ARG A 165 14.44 26.72 11.27
CA ARG A 165 15.10 28.00 11.62
C ARG A 165 16.25 27.83 12.60
N LYS A 166 16.03 26.98 13.61
CA LYS A 166 17.01 26.62 14.64
C LYS A 166 17.55 25.24 14.31
N THR A 167 18.63 24.85 14.97
CA THR A 167 19.11 23.46 14.93
C THR A 167 17.97 22.51 15.25
N ALA A 168 17.69 21.58 14.34
CA ALA A 168 16.61 20.61 14.52
C ALA A 168 16.83 19.72 15.74
N SER A 169 15.76 19.45 16.49
CA SER A 169 15.77 18.54 17.63
C SER A 169 16.08 17.10 17.19
N GLN A 170 16.51 16.24 18.12
CA GLN A 170 16.68 14.82 17.82
C GLN A 170 15.34 14.17 17.45
N ASN A 171 14.24 14.63 18.05
CA ASN A 171 12.91 14.12 17.76
C ASN A 171 12.45 14.50 16.34
N GLN A 172 12.79 15.70 15.87
CA GLN A 172 12.55 16.10 14.47
C GLN A 172 13.36 15.25 13.48
N LYS A 173 14.62 14.97 13.79
CA LYS A 173 15.49 14.11 12.95
C LYS A 173 14.99 12.67 12.90
N ALA A 174 14.56 12.12 14.03
CA ALA A 174 13.95 10.80 14.09
C ALA A 174 12.64 10.76 13.29
N ALA A 175 11.76 11.75 13.49
CA ALA A 175 10.46 11.80 12.84
C ALA A 175 10.55 11.87 11.31
N ILE A 176 11.46 12.69 10.75
CA ILE A 176 11.64 12.76 9.30
C ILE A 176 12.25 11.48 8.73
N GLN A 177 13.15 10.82 9.46
CA GLN A 177 13.72 9.55 9.03
C GLN A 177 12.64 8.46 9.00
N GLU A 178 11.84 8.34 10.06
CA GLU A 178 10.75 7.37 10.09
C GLU A 178 9.67 7.67 9.04
N ALA A 179 9.40 8.95 8.76
CA ALA A 179 8.50 9.33 7.68
C ALA A 179 9.08 8.91 6.31
N ALA A 180 10.35 9.17 6.03
CA ALA A 180 11.00 8.74 4.80
C ALA A 180 10.99 7.21 4.64
N ASP A 181 11.29 6.47 5.70
CA ASP A 181 11.26 5.00 5.71
C ASP A 181 9.85 4.46 5.46
N PHE A 182 8.82 5.10 6.02
CA PHE A 182 7.43 4.77 5.75
C PHE A 182 7.07 5.01 4.29
N LEU A 183 7.36 6.20 3.76
CA LEU A 183 7.02 6.54 2.37
C LEU A 183 7.75 5.64 1.37
N ARG A 184 9.01 5.26 1.65
CA ARG A 184 9.76 4.32 0.82
C ARG A 184 9.03 2.97 0.72
N LYS A 185 8.62 2.41 1.85
CA LYS A 185 7.88 1.14 1.90
C LYS A 185 6.52 1.25 1.24
N ASP A 186 5.80 2.35 1.47
CA ASP A 186 4.49 2.58 0.87
C ASP A 186 4.56 2.78 -0.65
N SER A 187 5.68 3.32 -1.15
CA SER A 187 5.98 3.40 -2.59
C SER A 187 6.34 2.07 -3.24
N ASP A 188 6.29 0.98 -2.47
CA ASP A 188 6.63 -0.38 -2.93
C ASP A 188 8.04 -0.48 -3.51
N HIS A 189 8.96 0.31 -2.93
CA HIS A 189 10.33 0.49 -3.41
C HIS A 189 10.46 1.06 -4.83
N THR A 190 9.41 1.65 -5.39
CA THR A 190 9.53 2.46 -6.62
C THR A 190 10.49 3.64 -6.42
N LEU A 191 10.53 4.19 -5.19
CA LEU A 191 11.31 5.36 -4.84
C LEU A 191 12.34 5.06 -3.74
N LEU A 192 13.50 5.69 -3.84
CA LEU A 192 14.47 5.79 -2.76
C LEU A 192 14.26 7.14 -2.08
N ILE A 193 13.53 7.14 -0.97
CA ILE A 193 13.21 8.35 -0.21
C ILE A 193 14.20 8.52 0.94
N GLU A 194 15.05 9.55 0.85
CA GLU A 194 16.01 9.88 1.91
C GLU A 194 15.58 11.12 2.70
N ALA A 195 15.67 11.06 4.02
CA ALA A 195 15.44 12.22 4.86
C ALA A 195 16.66 13.15 4.90
N ARG A 196 16.44 14.45 4.72
CA ARG A 196 17.46 15.48 4.94
C ARG A 196 16.94 16.62 5.79
N VAL A 197 17.73 17.01 6.78
CA VAL A 197 17.43 18.15 7.63
C VAL A 197 18.44 19.25 7.37
N SER A 198 17.94 20.44 7.02
CA SER A 198 18.75 21.63 6.83
C SER A 198 18.38 22.71 7.86
N SER A 199 19.39 23.42 8.34
CA SER A 199 19.18 24.66 9.09
C SER A 199 19.16 25.81 8.08
N ALA A 200 17.99 26.43 7.87
CA ALA A 200 17.89 27.56 6.96
C ALA A 200 18.31 28.85 7.67
N SER A 201 19.33 29.53 7.13
CA SER A 201 19.62 30.92 7.50
C SER A 201 18.67 31.93 6.83
N ARG A 202 17.89 31.57 5.80
CA ARG A 202 17.17 32.59 5.00
C ARG A 202 15.92 32.16 4.18
N LYS A 203 15.55 30.86 4.12
CA LYS A 203 14.42 30.38 3.27
C LYS A 203 13.11 30.06 4.01
N THR A 204 13.06 30.11 5.34
CA THR A 204 11.78 29.97 6.05
C THR A 204 10.96 31.23 5.83
N THR A 205 9.78 31.11 5.22
CA THR A 205 8.78 32.17 5.20
C THR A 205 8.56 32.66 6.64
N ALA A 206 8.33 33.97 6.78
CA ALA A 206 8.44 34.70 8.05
C ALA A 206 7.53 34.19 9.18
N GLU A 207 6.62 33.25 8.92
CA GLU A 207 5.56 32.82 9.85
C GLU A 207 5.71 31.40 10.43
N LEU A 208 6.41 30.44 9.80
CA LEU A 208 6.44 29.04 10.27
C LEU A 208 7.86 28.56 10.66
N PRO A 209 8.01 27.83 11.79
CA PRO A 209 9.30 27.44 12.36
C PRO A 209 10.02 26.31 11.62
N VAL A 210 9.26 25.49 10.90
CA VAL A 210 9.72 24.33 10.13
C VAL A 210 9.03 24.34 8.77
N THR A 211 9.73 23.91 7.72
CA THR A 211 9.18 23.76 6.38
C THR A 211 9.57 22.40 5.83
N ILE A 212 8.67 21.72 5.15
CA ILE A 212 8.95 20.46 4.44
C ILE A 212 8.67 20.59 2.94
N TYR A 213 9.43 19.84 2.15
CA TYR A 213 9.28 19.74 0.71
C TYR A 213 10.01 18.50 0.19
N PHE A 214 9.68 18.08 -1.02
CA PHE A 214 10.43 17.06 -1.74
C PHE A 214 11.39 17.70 -2.74
N SER A 215 12.51 17.06 -3.02
CA SER A 215 13.41 17.47 -4.09
C SER A 215 14.08 16.29 -4.75
N SER A 216 14.45 16.45 -6.01
CA SER A 216 15.24 15.47 -6.77
C SER A 216 16.73 15.81 -6.82
N SER A 217 17.54 14.86 -7.29
CA SER A 217 18.95 15.10 -7.61
C SER A 217 19.14 16.06 -8.79
N SER A 218 18.15 16.21 -9.68
CA SER A 218 18.19 17.12 -10.84
C SER A 218 17.75 18.56 -10.51
N LYS A 219 17.67 18.93 -9.22
CA LYS A 219 17.30 20.26 -8.70
C LYS A 219 15.82 20.63 -8.82
N GLY A 220 14.94 19.71 -9.21
CA GLY A 220 13.51 19.95 -9.07
C GLY A 220 13.11 19.92 -7.59
N GLU A 221 12.28 20.88 -7.18
CA GLU A 221 11.74 21.00 -5.83
C GLU A 221 10.22 21.07 -5.93
N SER A 222 9.51 20.33 -5.06
CA SER A 222 8.07 20.52 -4.91
C SER A 222 7.79 21.87 -4.27
N LYS A 223 6.52 22.28 -4.27
CA LYS A 223 6.08 23.32 -3.33
C LYS A 223 6.49 22.96 -1.90
N SER A 224 6.59 23.98 -1.05
CA SER A 224 6.98 23.82 0.35
C SER A 224 5.79 24.05 1.27
N GLN A 225 5.62 23.20 2.28
CA GLN A 225 4.58 23.34 3.32
C GLN A 225 5.23 23.66 4.66
N GLY A 226 4.70 24.67 5.36
CA GLY A 226 5.19 25.02 6.69
C GLY A 226 4.50 24.21 7.78
N LEU A 227 5.26 23.80 8.79
CA LEU A 227 4.77 23.06 9.95
C LEU A 227 4.85 23.93 11.20
N ALA A 228 3.80 23.88 12.03
CA ALA A 228 3.79 24.44 13.38
C ALA A 228 3.50 23.32 14.40
N PRO A 229 4.55 22.61 14.87
CA PRO A 229 4.38 21.56 15.87
C PRO A 229 3.88 22.14 17.21
N ALA A 230 2.84 21.53 17.79
CA ALA A 230 2.30 21.91 19.09
C ALA A 230 3.13 21.38 20.27
N ASN A 231 3.87 20.28 20.05
CA ASN A 231 4.78 19.67 21.00
C ASN A 231 5.99 19.07 20.24
N ASP A 232 7.00 18.61 20.98
CA ASP A 232 8.23 18.03 20.42
C ASP A 232 8.25 16.49 20.44
N ALA A 233 7.10 15.81 20.48
CA ALA A 233 7.04 14.35 20.40
C ALA A 233 7.35 13.86 18.97
N VAL A 234 8.03 12.73 18.84
CA VAL A 234 8.42 12.14 17.54
C VAL A 234 7.18 11.83 16.71
N GLU A 235 6.17 11.22 17.34
CA GLU A 235 4.91 10.83 16.70
C GLU A 235 4.16 12.05 16.18
N HIS A 236 4.16 13.14 16.95
CA HIS A 236 3.49 14.39 16.56
C HIS A 236 4.16 15.01 15.32
N HIS A 237 5.50 15.06 15.30
CA HIS A 237 6.24 15.51 14.13
C HIS A 237 6.00 14.59 12.93
N GLN A 238 6.02 13.26 13.12
CA GLN A 238 5.81 12.29 12.05
C GLN A 238 4.43 12.46 11.41
N LEU A 239 3.38 12.60 12.22
CA LEU A 239 2.01 12.85 11.73
C LEU A 239 1.94 14.13 10.90
N LEU A 240 2.56 15.22 11.37
CA LEU A 240 2.61 16.48 10.65
C LEU A 240 3.37 16.37 9.33
N ILE A 241 4.53 15.71 9.35
CA ILE A 241 5.35 15.48 8.15
C ILE A 241 4.56 14.68 7.11
N LEU A 242 3.95 13.57 7.50
CA LEU A 242 3.18 12.71 6.59
C LEU A 242 1.93 13.42 6.05
N SER A 243 1.20 14.15 6.90
CA SER A 243 0.01 14.89 6.46
C SER A 243 0.35 15.94 5.41
N ASN A 244 1.45 16.67 5.60
CA ASN A 244 1.90 17.69 4.66
C ASN A 244 2.55 17.07 3.42
N ALA A 245 3.26 15.94 3.55
CA ALA A 245 3.79 15.18 2.43
C ALA A 245 2.66 14.69 1.50
N TYR A 246 1.57 14.19 2.08
CA TYR A 246 0.38 13.78 1.33
C TYR A 246 -0.22 14.95 0.55
N GLN A 247 -0.36 16.11 1.20
CA GLN A 247 -0.85 17.33 0.54
C GLN A 247 0.07 17.80 -0.60
N LEU A 248 1.39 17.76 -0.40
CA LEU A 248 2.37 18.12 -1.43
C LEU A 248 2.26 17.21 -2.64
N LEU A 249 2.26 15.90 -2.42
CA LEU A 249 2.14 14.90 -3.49
C LEU A 249 0.85 15.13 -4.28
N ARG A 250 -0.28 15.35 -3.61
CA ARG A 250 -1.55 15.65 -4.28
C ARG A 250 -1.53 16.92 -5.10
N GLN A 251 -0.93 17.98 -4.57
CA GLN A 251 -0.83 19.27 -5.27
C GLN A 251 0.01 19.16 -6.54
N GLU A 252 1.13 18.42 -6.49
CA GLU A 252 1.95 18.17 -7.67
C GLU A 252 1.20 17.30 -8.70
N LEU A 253 0.61 16.17 -8.26
CA LEU A 253 -0.13 15.28 -9.15
C LEU A 253 -1.36 15.93 -9.81
N ALA A 254 -2.04 16.86 -9.12
CA ALA A 254 -3.16 17.59 -9.68
C ALA A 254 -2.78 18.48 -10.88
N GLY A 255 -1.49 18.81 -11.03
CA GLY A 255 -0.97 19.54 -12.18
C GLY A 255 -0.56 18.65 -13.37
N LEU A 256 -0.56 17.33 -13.21
CA LEU A 256 -0.08 16.40 -14.23
C LEU A 256 -1.21 15.89 -15.13
N ASN A 257 -0.90 15.74 -16.43
CA ASN A 257 -1.83 15.16 -17.40
C ASN A 257 -1.77 13.63 -17.38
N GLY A 258 -2.91 12.98 -17.61
CA GLY A 258 -2.99 11.53 -17.74
C GLY A 258 -2.88 10.77 -16.42
N ILE A 259 -3.05 11.44 -15.29
CA ILE A 259 -3.20 10.82 -13.96
C ILE A 259 -4.30 11.57 -13.18
N VAL A 260 -5.03 10.84 -12.34
CA VAL A 260 -6.10 11.37 -11.50
C VAL A 260 -5.55 11.57 -10.11
N ALA A 261 -5.52 12.83 -9.65
CA ALA A 261 -4.97 13.13 -8.34
C ALA A 261 -5.78 12.44 -7.21
N PRO A 262 -5.11 11.99 -6.12
CA PRO A 262 -5.77 11.44 -4.94
C PRO A 262 -6.78 12.42 -4.32
N GLU A 263 -7.73 11.91 -3.55
CA GLU A 263 -8.74 12.75 -2.90
C GLU A 263 -8.21 13.39 -1.60
N ASN A 264 -8.99 14.33 -1.07
CA ASN A 264 -8.67 14.93 0.22
C ASN A 264 -8.61 13.83 1.30
N SER A 265 -7.76 14.05 2.31
CA SER A 265 -7.66 13.12 3.45
C SER A 265 -9.06 12.85 4.00
N SER A 266 -9.42 11.58 4.01
CA SER A 266 -10.68 11.10 4.60
C SER A 266 -10.47 10.60 6.03
N HIS A 267 -9.21 10.56 6.48
CA HIS A 267 -8.78 10.05 7.77
C HIS A 267 -7.94 11.10 8.53
N PRO A 268 -8.56 12.23 8.94
CA PRO A 268 -7.84 13.25 9.68
C PRO A 268 -7.29 12.66 10.99
N GLY A 269 -5.96 12.60 11.09
CA GLY A 269 -5.24 12.00 12.22
C GLY A 269 -4.51 10.70 11.90
N ASP A 270 -4.76 10.07 10.75
CA ASP A 270 -4.01 8.91 10.27
C ASP A 270 -3.58 9.08 8.80
N PRO A 271 -2.56 9.92 8.55
CA PRO A 271 -2.07 10.15 7.19
C PRO A 271 -1.46 8.88 6.56
N LYS A 272 -1.05 7.88 7.36
CA LYS A 272 -0.52 6.62 6.82
C LYS A 272 -1.60 5.86 6.07
N LEU A 273 -2.83 5.87 6.60
CA LEU A 273 -3.96 5.22 5.94
C LEU A 273 -4.33 5.89 4.63
N ASP A 274 -4.23 7.23 4.55
CA ASP A 274 -4.44 7.96 3.29
C ASP A 274 -3.42 7.54 2.21
N PHE A 275 -2.14 7.39 2.58
CA PHE A 275 -1.10 6.87 1.70
C PHE A 275 -1.43 5.45 1.19
N GLN A 276 -1.68 4.53 2.12
CA GLN A 276 -1.89 3.12 1.81
C GLN A 276 -3.14 2.86 0.96
N ARG A 277 -4.20 3.66 1.13
CA ARG A 277 -5.47 3.52 0.40
C ARG A 277 -5.46 4.24 -0.94
N GLN A 278 -4.95 5.47 -0.98
CA GLN A 278 -5.19 6.38 -2.11
C GLN A 278 -3.98 6.55 -3.03
N ILE A 279 -2.77 6.34 -2.51
CA ILE A 279 -1.55 6.49 -3.31
C ILE A 279 -1.18 5.15 -3.93
N THR A 280 -0.97 5.19 -5.24
CA THR A 280 -0.64 4.02 -6.06
C THR A 280 0.83 4.09 -6.45
N ARG A 281 1.37 2.98 -6.93
CA ARG A 281 2.74 2.96 -7.44
C ARG A 281 2.93 3.89 -8.64
N LEU A 282 1.93 4.03 -9.53
CA LEU A 282 2.02 5.00 -10.63
C LEU A 282 1.95 6.45 -10.11
N HIS A 283 1.16 6.76 -9.07
CA HIS A 283 1.21 8.07 -8.43
C HIS A 283 2.62 8.42 -7.97
N TRP A 284 3.29 7.50 -7.28
CA TRP A 284 4.67 7.67 -6.83
C TRP A 284 5.64 7.88 -7.99
N PHE A 285 5.54 7.06 -9.03
CA PHE A 285 6.38 7.16 -10.22
C PHE A 285 6.20 8.52 -10.93
N ARG A 286 4.95 8.96 -11.15
CA ARG A 286 4.65 10.23 -11.82
C ARG A 286 5.07 11.45 -11.01
N PHE A 287 4.92 11.38 -9.69
CA PHE A 287 5.44 12.40 -8.78
C PHE A 287 6.97 12.49 -8.86
N ALA A 288 7.65 11.36 -8.94
CA ALA A 288 9.10 11.34 -9.10
C ALA A 288 9.53 11.90 -10.47
N GLU A 289 8.84 11.52 -11.55
CA GLU A 289 9.08 12.07 -12.88
C GLU A 289 8.92 13.60 -12.88
N SER A 290 7.86 14.13 -12.28
CA SER A 290 7.61 15.58 -12.27
C SER A 290 8.70 16.36 -11.53
N LEU A 291 9.28 15.79 -10.48
CA LEU A 291 10.43 16.40 -9.79
C LEU A 291 11.75 16.23 -10.55
N ASN A 292 11.87 15.21 -11.41
CA ASN A 292 13.09 14.96 -12.16
C ASN A 292 13.15 15.67 -13.52
N GLN A 293 12.03 16.21 -14.00
CA GLN A 293 12.01 17.02 -15.22
C GLN A 293 12.85 18.29 -15.06
N ASP A 294 13.84 18.44 -15.94
CA ASP A 294 14.70 19.62 -15.97
C ASP A 294 13.84 20.90 -16.07
N SER A 295 14.03 21.82 -15.13
CA SER A 295 13.44 23.17 -15.17
C SER A 295 13.99 24.04 -16.32
N GLY A 296 14.56 23.43 -17.37
CA GLY A 296 15.29 24.06 -18.47
C GLY A 296 14.48 24.24 -19.76
N GLY A 297 13.14 24.20 -19.67
CA GLY A 297 12.23 24.26 -20.83
C GLY A 297 11.24 25.41 -20.80
N GLN A 298 11.65 26.61 -20.39
CA GLN A 298 10.91 27.85 -20.71
C GLN A 298 11.92 28.93 -21.15
N ASN A 299 12.11 29.03 -22.47
CA ASN A 299 12.61 30.22 -23.17
C ASN A 299 11.44 30.85 -23.92
#